data_AF-A0A7S2VGX0-F1
#
_entry.id   AF-A0A7S2VGX0-F1
#
_cell.length_a   1.000
_cell.length_b   1.000
_cell.length_c   1.000
_cell.angle_alpha   90.00
_cell.angle_beta   90.00
_cell.angle_gamma   90.00
#
_symmetry.space_group_name_H-M   'P 1'
#
loop_
_entity.id
_entity.type
_entity.pdbx_description
1 polymer ?
#
loop_
_entity_poly.entity_id
_entity_poly.type
_entity_poly.pdbx_seq_one_letter_code
_entity_poly.pdbx_strand_id
1 'polypeptide(L)'
;LRAKYYVNEQMAELLPKHQVFIRSIGKQFEVEGATQIQHDEKGNEVGTLKLLWDHCRETDNPNEKVVYLHNKGSFHPSKTNDLMRKWLTRAALSEECSNMPFSCSVCSWRFSPLPHPHNGGNMWAARCNYIRKLIDPAMFQTSMAQLYHGGNDPWIGTGRFAAEHWVHSHPTIQACDVSTSDYIWAYRDIPELHDDFKLEAAPRYRLREKSFRRARSKTRSRPQVITFEHRWAEYKFLYNETQP
;
A
#
# COMPACT_ATOMS: atom_id res chain seq x y z
N LEU A 1 -17.29 -19.47 -0.51
CA LEU A 1 -16.15 -18.89 -1.26
C LEU A 1 -15.16 -18.30 -0.27
N ARG A 2 -13.86 -18.61 -0.36
CA ARG A 2 -12.85 -18.08 0.57
C ARG A 2 -12.79 -16.55 0.56
N ALA A 3 -12.89 -15.94 -0.61
CA ALA A 3 -12.98 -14.49 -0.76
C ALA A 3 -14.12 -13.88 0.09
N LYS A 4 -15.31 -14.51 0.12
CA LYS A 4 -16.43 -14.05 0.95
C LYS A 4 -16.11 -14.10 2.44
N TYR A 5 -15.45 -15.15 2.91
CA TYR A 5 -15.02 -15.24 4.31
C TYR A 5 -14.03 -14.13 4.68
N TYR A 6 -13.04 -13.86 3.82
CA TYR A 6 -12.08 -12.78 4.04
C TYR A 6 -12.73 -11.40 4.00
N VAL A 7 -13.65 -11.15 3.08
CA VAL A 7 -14.38 -9.88 3.05
C VAL A 7 -15.20 -9.71 4.34
N ASN A 8 -15.94 -10.73 4.78
CA ASN A 8 -16.70 -10.66 6.03
C ASN A 8 -15.81 -10.41 7.26
N GLU A 9 -14.63 -11.04 7.32
CA GLU A 9 -13.61 -10.76 8.35
C GLU A 9 -13.18 -9.29 8.32
N GLN A 10 -13.00 -8.71 7.14
CA GLN A 10 -12.62 -7.30 7.01
C GLN A 10 -13.77 -6.33 7.33
N MET A 11 -15.00 -6.69 6.98
CA MET A 11 -16.19 -5.89 7.31
C MET A 11 -16.43 -5.79 8.82
N ALA A 12 -15.99 -6.79 9.59
CA ALA A 12 -16.11 -6.77 11.06
C ALA A 12 -15.22 -5.72 11.73
N GLU A 13 -14.22 -5.19 11.03
CA GLU A 13 -13.27 -4.18 11.54
C GLU A 13 -13.70 -2.75 11.17
N LEU A 14 -14.85 -2.57 10.52
CA LEU A 14 -15.34 -1.25 10.11
C LEU A 14 -15.72 -0.39 11.32
N LEU A 15 -15.36 0.88 11.24
CA LEU A 15 -15.88 1.91 12.12
C LEU A 15 -17.24 2.40 11.58
N PRO A 16 -18.13 2.93 12.44
CA PRO A 16 -19.46 3.41 12.00
C PRO A 16 -19.44 4.48 10.90
N LYS A 17 -18.31 5.19 10.73
CA LYS A 17 -18.09 6.23 9.72
C LYS A 17 -17.67 5.70 8.35
N HIS A 18 -17.32 4.42 8.23
CA HIS A 18 -16.85 3.86 6.96
C HIS A 18 -18.03 3.57 6.03
N GLN A 19 -17.88 3.99 4.78
CA GLN A 19 -18.74 3.60 3.68
C GLN A 19 -17.95 2.67 2.78
N VAL A 20 -18.53 1.51 2.43
CA VAL A 20 -17.81 0.45 1.72
C VAL A 20 -18.28 0.37 0.28
N PHE A 21 -17.31 0.45 -0.64
CA PHE A 21 -17.54 0.27 -2.07
C PHE A 21 -16.71 -0.92 -2.56
N ILE A 22 -17.35 -1.79 -3.35
CA ILE A 22 -16.74 -3.06 -3.76
C ILE A 22 -16.64 -3.15 -5.27
N ARG A 23 -15.41 -3.38 -5.72
CA ARG A 23 -15.12 -3.97 -7.02
C ARG A 23 -14.85 -5.46 -6.84
N SER A 24 -15.62 -6.30 -7.52
CA SER A 24 -15.43 -7.76 -7.49
C SER A 24 -14.79 -8.27 -8.77
N ILE A 25 -13.97 -9.32 -8.66
CA ILE A 25 -13.27 -9.92 -9.80
C ILE A 25 -13.55 -11.44 -9.82
N GLY A 26 -13.89 -11.97 -10.98
CA GLY A 26 -14.17 -13.39 -11.18
C GLY A 26 -15.58 -13.77 -10.74
N LYS A 27 -15.75 -14.17 -9.48
CA LYS A 27 -17.06 -14.58 -8.96
C LYS A 27 -17.69 -13.48 -8.13
N GLN A 28 -18.86 -13.01 -8.57
CA GLN A 28 -19.66 -12.05 -7.82
C GLN A 28 -20.32 -12.71 -6.60
N PHE A 29 -20.40 -11.96 -5.51
CA PHE A 29 -21.19 -12.28 -4.34
C PHE A 29 -21.60 -10.99 -3.64
N GLU A 30 -22.79 -10.99 -3.03
CA GLU A 30 -23.27 -9.87 -2.24
C GLU A 30 -22.53 -9.77 -0.91
N VAL A 31 -22.28 -8.53 -0.50
CA VAL A 31 -21.66 -8.17 0.77
C VAL A 31 -22.60 -7.18 1.44
N GLU A 32 -23.15 -7.60 2.57
CA GLU A 32 -24.08 -6.79 3.35
C GLU A 32 -23.41 -5.50 3.84
N GLY A 33 -24.12 -4.37 3.75
CA GLY A 33 -23.60 -3.06 4.17
C GLY A 33 -22.58 -2.43 3.21
N ALA A 34 -22.39 -2.99 2.00
CA ALA A 34 -21.49 -2.45 0.99
C ALA A 34 -22.19 -2.19 -0.34
N THR A 35 -21.70 -1.18 -1.08
CA THR A 35 -22.17 -0.84 -2.43
C THR A 35 -21.29 -1.50 -3.47
N GLN A 36 -21.86 -2.40 -4.29
CA GLN A 36 -21.14 -2.96 -5.44
C GLN A 36 -21.05 -1.90 -6.54
N ILE A 37 -19.83 -1.46 -6.87
CA ILE A 37 -19.61 -0.42 -7.89
C ILE A 37 -19.15 -0.98 -9.24
N GLN A 38 -18.51 -2.15 -9.25
CA GLN A 38 -18.03 -2.77 -10.49
C GLN A 38 -17.84 -4.28 -10.33
N HIS A 39 -18.16 -5.05 -11.37
CA HIS A 39 -17.81 -6.46 -11.46
C HIS A 39 -17.03 -6.71 -12.75
N ASP A 40 -15.89 -7.39 -12.65
CA ASP A 40 -15.11 -7.82 -13.81
C ASP A 40 -14.92 -9.33 -13.79
N GLU A 41 -14.98 -9.99 -14.95
CA GLU A 41 -14.65 -11.42 -15.03
C GLU A 41 -13.17 -11.68 -14.72
N LYS A 42 -12.29 -10.75 -15.11
CA LYS A 42 -10.85 -10.81 -14.91
C LYS A 42 -10.32 -9.44 -14.54
N GLY A 43 -9.22 -9.43 -13.80
CA GLY A 43 -8.56 -8.20 -13.43
C GLY A 43 -7.53 -8.43 -12.34
N ASN A 44 -6.96 -7.32 -11.89
CA ASN A 44 -6.03 -7.28 -10.78
C ASN A 44 -6.37 -6.09 -9.89
N GLU A 45 -5.48 -5.85 -8.93
CA GLU A 45 -5.63 -4.84 -7.89
C GLU A 45 -5.54 -3.39 -8.42
N VAL A 46 -4.87 -3.18 -9.57
CA VAL A 46 -4.71 -1.87 -10.23
C VAL A 46 -6.05 -1.28 -10.64
N GLY A 47 -7.00 -2.10 -11.11
CA GLY A 47 -8.34 -1.62 -11.46
C GLY A 47 -9.08 -1.02 -10.27
N THR A 48 -8.88 -1.55 -9.06
CA THR A 48 -9.49 -0.99 -7.84
C THR A 48 -8.77 0.28 -7.40
N LEU A 49 -7.43 0.32 -7.52
CA LEU A 49 -6.65 1.54 -7.28
C LEU A 49 -7.06 2.67 -8.22
N LYS A 50 -7.37 2.36 -9.50
CA LYS A 50 -7.86 3.33 -10.48
C LYS A 50 -9.19 3.95 -10.07
N LEU A 51 -10.16 3.14 -9.66
CA LEU A 51 -11.45 3.64 -9.16
C LEU A 51 -11.28 4.56 -7.95
N LEU A 52 -10.41 4.19 -7.00
CA LEU A 52 -10.10 5.02 -5.83
C LEU A 52 -9.40 6.32 -6.24
N TRP A 53 -8.47 6.27 -7.19
CA TRP A 53 -7.78 7.45 -7.72
C TRP A 53 -8.75 8.39 -8.44
N ASP A 54 -9.66 7.86 -9.27
CA ASP A 54 -10.72 8.63 -9.94
C ASP A 54 -11.63 9.32 -8.94
N HIS A 55 -12.15 8.57 -7.95
CA HIS A 55 -12.94 9.15 -6.85
C HIS A 55 -12.21 10.30 -6.17
N CYS A 56 -10.94 10.08 -5.83
CA CYS A 56 -10.16 11.13 -5.20
C CYS A 56 -9.95 12.33 -6.11
N ARG A 57 -9.93 12.21 -7.44
CA ARG A 57 -9.83 13.34 -8.36
C ARG A 57 -11.15 14.09 -8.56
N GLU A 58 -12.27 13.39 -8.43
CA GLU A 58 -13.61 13.92 -8.70
C GLU A 58 -14.28 14.53 -7.45
N THR A 59 -13.95 14.07 -6.24
CA THR A 59 -14.55 14.61 -5.01
C THR A 59 -14.25 16.11 -4.82
N ASP A 60 -15.21 16.88 -4.33
CA ASP A 60 -15.00 18.29 -3.97
C ASP A 60 -14.28 18.45 -2.63
N ASN A 61 -14.14 17.37 -1.85
CA ASN A 61 -13.47 17.39 -0.55
C ASN A 61 -12.03 16.85 -0.66
N PRO A 62 -11.01 17.72 -0.82
CA PRO A 62 -9.62 17.27 -0.90
C PRO A 62 -9.12 16.62 0.40
N ASN A 63 -9.78 16.90 1.54
CA ASN A 63 -9.40 16.37 2.84
C ASN A 63 -10.09 15.03 3.17
N GLU A 64 -10.94 14.54 2.28
CA GLU A 64 -11.55 13.21 2.37
C GLU A 64 -10.46 12.13 2.50
N LYS A 65 -10.75 11.12 3.32
CA LYS A 65 -9.87 9.99 3.53
C LYS A 65 -10.48 8.77 2.86
N VAL A 66 -9.65 8.05 2.13
CA VAL A 66 -10.02 6.80 1.45
C VAL A 66 -9.21 5.66 2.03
N VAL A 67 -9.79 4.46 2.01
CA VAL A 67 -9.12 3.22 2.44
C VAL A 67 -9.07 2.27 1.26
N TYR A 68 -7.88 1.73 1.00
CA TYR A 68 -7.68 0.67 0.04
C TYR A 68 -7.50 -0.67 0.76
N LEU A 69 -8.39 -1.62 0.45
CA LEU A 69 -8.34 -3.00 0.94
C LEU A 69 -8.44 -3.98 -0.22
N HIS A 70 -7.87 -5.16 -0.03
CA HIS A 70 -8.12 -6.31 -0.91
C HIS A 70 -8.10 -7.61 -0.11
N ASN A 71 -8.50 -8.73 -0.72
CA ASN A 71 -8.68 -10.01 -0.03
C ASN A 71 -7.39 -10.86 0.02
N LYS A 72 -6.28 -10.29 0.51
CA LYS A 72 -4.95 -10.92 0.54
C LYS A 72 -5.00 -12.36 1.06
N GLY A 73 -4.33 -13.26 0.34
CA GLY A 73 -4.30 -14.70 0.65
C GLY A 73 -5.42 -15.52 0.00
N SER A 74 -6.37 -14.90 -0.70
CA SER A 74 -7.48 -15.60 -1.38
C SER A 74 -6.98 -16.65 -2.38
N PHE A 75 -5.96 -16.31 -3.16
CA PHE A 75 -5.29 -17.19 -4.13
C PHE A 75 -4.21 -18.10 -3.51
N HIS A 76 -3.57 -17.66 -2.42
CA HIS A 76 -2.46 -18.37 -1.78
C HIS A 76 -2.67 -18.41 -0.26
N PRO A 77 -3.57 -19.27 0.25
CA PRO A 77 -3.90 -19.29 1.67
C PRO A 77 -2.71 -19.80 2.50
N SER A 78 -2.42 -19.11 3.59
CA SER A 78 -1.44 -19.54 4.59
C SER A 78 -1.71 -18.83 5.90
N LYS A 79 -1.29 -19.42 7.03
CA LYS A 79 -1.41 -18.77 8.35
C LYS A 79 -0.75 -17.39 8.37
N THR A 80 0.38 -17.25 7.68
CA THR A 80 1.10 -15.97 7.55
C THR A 80 0.31 -14.94 6.75
N ASN A 81 -0.34 -15.35 5.64
CA ASN A 81 -1.21 -14.44 4.88
C ASN A 81 -2.46 -14.03 5.66
N ASP A 82 -3.02 -14.95 6.45
CA ASP A 82 -4.17 -14.64 7.31
C ASP A 82 -3.78 -13.63 8.40
N LEU A 83 -2.67 -13.87 9.10
CA LEU A 83 -2.15 -12.95 10.11
C LEU A 83 -1.83 -11.57 9.51
N MET A 84 -1.18 -11.55 8.36
CA MET A 84 -0.85 -10.30 7.65
C MET A 84 -2.11 -9.56 7.21
N ARG A 85 -3.10 -10.25 6.63
CA ARG A 85 -4.38 -9.62 6.22
C ARG A 85 -5.08 -8.98 7.41
N LYS A 86 -5.12 -9.66 8.56
CA LYS A 86 -5.72 -9.14 9.80
C LYS A 86 -5.03 -7.86 10.25
N TRP A 87 -3.69 -7.87 10.35
CA TRP A 87 -2.93 -6.67 10.71
C TRP A 87 -3.17 -5.48 9.77
N LEU A 88 -3.07 -5.76 8.46
CA LEU A 88 -3.25 -4.77 7.41
C LEU A 88 -4.64 -4.14 7.43
N THR A 89 -5.66 -4.97 7.59
CA THR A 89 -7.06 -4.52 7.64
C THR A 89 -7.33 -3.72 8.90
N ARG A 90 -6.97 -4.26 10.06
CA ARG A 90 -7.14 -3.60 11.36
C ARG A 90 -6.48 -2.23 11.38
N ALA A 91 -5.25 -2.13 10.86
CA ALA A 91 -4.57 -0.84 10.79
C ALA A 91 -5.25 0.13 9.83
N ALA A 92 -5.55 -0.28 8.60
CA ALA A 92 -6.15 0.59 7.60
C ALA A 92 -7.55 1.11 8.01
N LEU A 93 -8.29 0.34 8.81
CA LEU A 93 -9.60 0.69 9.35
C LEU A 93 -9.56 1.26 10.80
N SER A 94 -8.37 1.38 11.40
CA SER A 94 -8.22 1.84 12.78
C SER A 94 -8.69 3.27 13.01
N GLU A 95 -8.96 3.61 14.28
CA GLU A 95 -9.23 5.00 14.68
C GLU A 95 -7.99 5.88 14.45
N GLU A 96 -6.79 5.34 14.65
CA GLU A 96 -5.51 6.00 14.39
C GLU A 96 -5.40 6.47 12.94
N CYS A 97 -5.57 5.57 11.96
CA CYS A 97 -5.53 5.93 10.56
C CYS A 97 -6.74 6.80 10.15
N SER A 98 -7.92 6.56 10.72
CA SER A 98 -9.10 7.37 10.46
C SER A 98 -8.97 8.81 10.96
N ASN A 99 -8.22 9.02 12.04
CA ASN A 99 -7.99 10.33 12.66
C ASN A 99 -6.58 10.89 12.39
N MET A 100 -5.87 10.35 11.39
CA MET A 100 -4.51 10.78 11.07
C MET A 100 -4.41 12.30 10.82
N PRO A 101 -3.35 12.97 11.30
CA PRO A 101 -3.18 14.42 11.17
C PRO A 101 -2.88 14.84 9.71
N PHE A 102 -2.83 16.14 9.45
CA PHE A 102 -2.44 16.66 8.12
C PHE A 102 -0.97 16.42 7.78
N SER A 103 -0.12 16.24 8.79
CA SER A 103 1.27 15.80 8.62
C SER A 103 1.38 14.33 8.18
N CYS A 104 0.26 13.67 7.90
CA CYS A 104 0.17 12.30 7.46
C CYS A 104 -0.66 12.22 6.18
N SER A 105 -0.03 11.77 5.09
CA SER A 105 -0.66 11.59 3.79
C SER A 105 -1.21 10.17 3.61
N VAL A 106 -0.46 9.18 4.10
CA VAL A 106 -0.78 7.74 4.00
C VAL A 106 -0.53 7.10 5.35
N CYS A 107 -1.48 6.30 5.83
CA CYS A 107 -1.39 5.52 7.06
C CYS A 107 -1.59 4.03 6.75
N SER A 108 -0.77 3.18 7.34
CA SER A 108 -0.84 1.73 7.14
C SER A 108 -0.45 0.99 8.41
N TRP A 109 -0.50 -0.34 8.40
CA TRP A 109 0.08 -1.10 9.50
C TRP A 109 1.57 -0.83 9.65
N ARG A 110 2.32 -0.92 8.55
CA ARG A 110 3.78 -0.75 8.52
C ARG A 110 4.21 -0.22 7.16
N PHE A 111 4.92 0.91 7.18
CA PHE A 111 5.62 1.42 6.00
C PHE A 111 7.06 0.88 5.97
N SER A 112 7.55 0.51 4.79
CA SER A 112 8.95 0.17 4.57
C SER A 112 9.53 0.93 3.37
N PRO A 113 10.70 1.59 3.50
CA PRO A 113 11.46 2.22 2.42
C PRO A 113 12.15 1.19 1.53
N LEU A 114 12.24 -0.06 2.01
CA LEU A 114 13.10 -1.11 1.52
C LEU A 114 12.24 -2.33 1.27
N PRO A 115 12.37 -2.98 0.12
CA PRO A 115 13.40 -2.75 -0.88
C PRO A 115 13.15 -1.50 -1.77
N HIS A 116 11.90 -1.03 -1.84
CA HIS A 116 11.45 0.27 -2.31
C HIS A 116 10.41 0.83 -1.31
N PRO A 117 9.99 2.12 -1.37
CA PRO A 117 8.91 2.62 -0.53
C PRO A 117 7.59 1.89 -0.79
N HIS A 118 7.09 1.13 0.18
CA HIS A 118 5.87 0.35 0.06
C HIS A 118 5.22 0.05 1.42
N ASN A 119 3.96 -0.36 1.36
CA ASN A 119 3.29 -1.04 2.46
C ASN A 119 3.19 -2.52 2.10
N GLY A 120 3.84 -3.39 2.88
CA GLY A 120 3.81 -4.82 2.62
C GLY A 120 2.37 -5.32 2.49
N GLY A 121 2.01 -5.89 1.35
CA GLY A 121 0.65 -6.40 1.11
C GLY A 121 -0.45 -5.36 0.87
N ASN A 122 -0.07 -4.12 0.54
CA ASN A 122 -0.90 -3.13 -0.15
C ASN A 122 -2.28 -2.83 0.45
N MET A 123 -2.37 -2.57 1.75
CA MET A 123 -3.60 -2.03 2.34
C MET A 123 -3.26 -0.84 3.24
N TRP A 124 -4.03 0.23 3.11
CA TRP A 124 -3.71 1.52 3.70
C TRP A 124 -4.91 2.47 3.66
N ALA A 125 -4.85 3.51 4.49
CA ALA A 125 -5.68 4.70 4.41
C ALA A 125 -4.85 5.88 3.87
N ALA A 126 -5.46 6.77 3.09
CA ALA A 126 -4.79 7.97 2.59
C ALA A 126 -5.75 9.15 2.44
N ARG A 127 -5.19 10.36 2.29
CA ARG A 127 -5.96 11.56 1.98
C ARG A 127 -6.07 11.76 0.47
N CYS A 128 -7.24 12.18 -0.01
CA CYS A 128 -7.43 12.43 -1.43
C CYS A 128 -6.55 13.56 -1.98
N ASN A 129 -6.22 14.59 -1.19
CA ASN A 129 -5.29 15.65 -1.60
C ASN A 129 -3.90 15.12 -1.99
N TYR A 130 -3.47 14.00 -1.41
CA TYR A 130 -2.23 13.33 -1.76
C TYR A 130 -2.44 12.38 -2.95
N ILE A 131 -3.49 11.55 -2.93
CA ILE A 131 -3.78 10.60 -4.01
C ILE A 131 -3.91 11.30 -5.38
N ARG A 132 -4.51 12.49 -5.44
CA ARG A 132 -4.62 13.30 -6.68
C ARG A 132 -3.28 13.65 -7.32
N LYS A 133 -2.20 13.68 -6.54
CA LYS A 133 -0.85 14.00 -7.02
C LYS A 133 -0.17 12.78 -7.64
N LEU A 134 -0.64 11.58 -7.32
CA LEU A 134 -0.10 10.36 -7.89
C LEU A 134 -0.44 10.27 -9.38
N ILE A 135 0.48 9.73 -10.16
CA ILE A 135 0.22 9.33 -11.55
C ILE A 135 -0.89 8.29 -11.57
N ASP A 136 -1.63 8.21 -12.67
CA ASP A 136 -2.62 7.15 -12.88
C ASP A 136 -2.01 5.76 -12.55
N PRO A 137 -2.61 4.98 -11.62
CA PRO A 137 -2.08 3.68 -11.24
C PRO A 137 -1.99 2.69 -12.41
N ALA A 138 -2.83 2.83 -13.44
CA ALA A 138 -2.76 2.02 -14.66
C ALA A 138 -1.51 2.31 -15.50
N MET A 139 -0.96 3.54 -15.39
CA MET A 139 0.25 3.96 -16.09
C MET A 139 1.51 3.67 -15.30
N PHE A 140 1.43 3.67 -13.96
CA PHE A 140 2.58 3.59 -13.07
C PHE A 140 3.54 2.42 -13.38
N GLN A 141 3.00 1.20 -13.54
CA GLN A 141 3.83 0.02 -13.83
C GLN A 141 4.60 0.17 -15.15
N THR A 142 3.94 0.67 -16.19
CA THR A 142 4.54 0.87 -17.52
C THR A 142 5.60 1.97 -17.48
N SER A 143 5.32 3.08 -16.78
CA SER A 143 6.27 4.18 -16.60
C SER A 143 7.52 3.75 -15.84
N MET A 144 7.37 2.97 -14.77
CA MET A 144 8.50 2.44 -14.02
C MET A 144 9.31 1.42 -14.85
N ALA A 145 8.65 0.59 -15.65
CA ALA A 145 9.32 -0.34 -16.55
C ALA A 145 10.14 0.39 -17.65
N GLN A 146 9.63 1.53 -18.13
CA GLN A 146 10.33 2.39 -19.08
C GLN A 146 11.58 3.03 -18.45
N LEU A 147 11.46 3.58 -17.24
CA LEU A 147 12.57 4.22 -16.53
C LEU A 147 13.73 3.25 -16.27
N TYR A 148 13.42 2.02 -15.89
CA TYR A 148 14.42 1.02 -15.48
C TYR A 148 14.75 -0.04 -16.53
N HIS A 149 14.22 0.10 -17.76
CA HIS A 149 14.43 -0.85 -18.86
C HIS A 149 14.18 -2.32 -18.48
N GLY A 150 13.15 -2.58 -17.68
CA GLY A 150 12.94 -3.89 -17.07
C GLY A 150 11.50 -4.12 -16.59
N GLY A 151 11.12 -5.39 -16.44
CA GLY A 151 9.73 -5.77 -16.18
C GLY A 151 9.37 -5.97 -14.72
N ASN A 152 10.17 -6.73 -13.95
CA ASN A 152 9.77 -7.20 -12.62
C ASN A 152 10.97 -7.28 -11.67
N ASP A 153 11.13 -6.28 -10.82
CA ASP A 153 12.20 -6.19 -9.83
C ASP A 153 11.67 -5.66 -8.49
N PRO A 154 11.72 -6.46 -7.40
CA PRO A 154 11.30 -6.01 -6.08
C PRO A 154 12.14 -4.85 -5.53
N TRP A 155 13.37 -4.62 -5.99
CA TRP A 155 14.24 -3.55 -5.47
C TRP A 155 13.86 -2.14 -5.92
N ILE A 156 13.08 -2.04 -6.98
CA ILE A 156 12.62 -0.78 -7.55
C ILE A 156 11.09 -0.71 -7.67
N GLY A 157 10.39 -1.70 -7.13
CA GLY A 157 8.92 -1.72 -7.16
C GLY A 157 8.34 -1.85 -8.57
N THR A 158 9.00 -2.55 -9.50
CA THR A 158 8.46 -2.76 -10.85
C THR A 158 7.64 -4.06 -10.94
N GLY A 159 6.87 -4.21 -12.02
CA GLY A 159 6.12 -5.44 -12.30
C GLY A 159 5.06 -5.73 -11.24
N ARG A 160 5.13 -6.92 -10.62
CA ARG A 160 4.14 -7.35 -9.62
C ARG A 160 4.18 -6.53 -8.32
N PHE A 161 5.20 -5.70 -8.14
CA PHE A 161 5.39 -4.85 -6.95
C PHE A 161 4.94 -3.41 -7.18
N ALA A 162 4.57 -3.05 -8.42
CA ALA A 162 4.22 -1.68 -8.79
C ALA A 162 3.01 -1.15 -8.01
N ALA A 163 2.01 -1.98 -7.75
CA ALA A 163 0.84 -1.56 -6.98
C ALA A 163 1.17 -1.28 -5.50
N GLU A 164 2.13 -2.01 -4.92
CA GLU A 164 2.62 -1.78 -3.54
C GLU A 164 3.46 -0.50 -3.44
N HIS A 165 4.16 -0.14 -4.51
CA HIS A 165 5.00 1.05 -4.61
C HIS A 165 4.21 2.34 -4.89
N TRP A 166 3.19 2.25 -5.76
CA TRP A 166 2.46 3.40 -6.31
C TRP A 166 2.03 4.44 -5.27
N VAL A 167 1.48 4.02 -4.13
CA VAL A 167 0.97 4.96 -3.13
C VAL A 167 2.08 5.80 -2.47
N HIS A 168 3.35 5.40 -2.59
CA HIS A 168 4.50 6.11 -2.01
C HIS A 168 5.42 6.73 -3.06
N SER A 169 4.98 6.80 -4.33
CA SER A 169 5.87 7.19 -5.42
C SER A 169 6.05 8.69 -5.62
N HIS A 170 5.24 9.54 -4.99
CA HIS A 170 5.32 11.00 -5.14
C HIS A 170 6.20 11.66 -4.06
N PRO A 171 7.01 12.69 -4.35
CA PRO A 171 7.96 13.27 -3.40
C PRO A 171 7.31 13.96 -2.19
N THR A 172 6.08 14.47 -2.32
CA THR A 172 5.34 15.08 -1.20
C THR A 172 4.75 14.07 -0.19
N ILE A 173 5.09 12.79 -0.29
CA ILE A 173 4.64 11.75 0.63
C ILE A 173 5.04 12.06 2.08
N GLN A 174 4.06 11.97 2.97
CA GLN A 174 4.26 11.93 4.41
C GLN A 174 3.69 10.61 4.92
N ALA A 175 4.53 9.58 4.92
CA ALA A 175 4.11 8.25 5.34
C ALA A 175 3.99 8.19 6.86
N CYS A 176 2.96 7.51 7.33
CA CYS A 176 2.80 7.08 8.70
C CYS A 176 2.46 5.61 8.72
N ASP A 177 2.68 5.02 9.88
CA ASP A 177 2.15 3.70 10.18
C ASP A 177 1.70 3.64 11.62
N VAL A 178 1.13 2.52 12.06
CA VAL A 178 0.64 2.32 13.43
C VAL A 178 1.37 1.21 14.18
N SER A 179 2.24 0.46 13.50
CA SER A 179 2.95 -0.68 14.09
C SER A 179 4.00 -0.24 15.11
N THR A 180 3.90 -0.81 16.30
CA THR A 180 4.91 -0.78 17.38
C THR A 180 5.99 -1.86 17.21
N SER A 181 5.86 -2.72 16.21
CA SER A 181 6.74 -3.88 15.98
C SER A 181 8.07 -3.50 15.33
N ASP A 182 9.09 -4.33 15.56
CA ASP A 182 10.36 -4.31 14.84
C ASP A 182 10.30 -5.00 13.46
N TYR A 183 9.16 -5.59 13.08
CA TYR A 183 8.94 -6.20 11.77
C TYR A 183 9.30 -5.22 10.64
N ILE A 184 10.18 -5.58 9.70
CA ILE A 184 10.70 -4.61 8.71
C ILE A 184 10.00 -4.75 7.35
N TRP A 185 10.00 -5.96 6.77
CA TRP A 185 9.41 -6.27 5.45
C TRP A 185 9.33 -7.79 5.24
N ALA A 186 8.69 -8.22 4.15
CA ALA A 186 8.44 -9.63 3.76
C ALA A 186 7.57 -10.44 4.75
N TYR A 187 7.46 -11.75 4.58
CA TYR A 187 6.54 -12.61 5.35
C TYR A 187 7.21 -13.27 6.57
N ARG A 188 8.25 -12.64 7.13
CA ARG A 188 9.03 -13.22 8.24
C ARG A 188 8.75 -12.48 9.53
N ASP A 189 8.62 -13.23 10.61
CA ASP A 189 8.54 -12.70 11.97
C ASP A 189 7.40 -11.67 12.15
N ILE A 190 6.24 -11.94 11.51
CA ILE A 190 5.02 -11.13 11.73
C ILE A 190 4.57 -11.34 13.18
N PRO A 191 4.42 -10.28 13.99
CA PRO A 191 4.03 -10.42 15.39
C PRO A 191 2.60 -10.97 15.52
N GLU A 192 2.30 -11.59 16.66
CA GLU A 192 0.94 -11.97 17.04
C GLU A 192 0.04 -10.74 17.12
N LEU A 193 -1.27 -10.88 16.87
CA LEU A 193 -2.22 -9.75 16.91
C LEU A 193 -2.37 -9.18 18.31
N HIS A 194 -2.38 -7.86 18.41
CA HIS A 194 -2.63 -7.09 19.63
C HIS A 194 -3.13 -5.68 19.26
N ASP A 195 -3.63 -4.94 20.24
CA ASP A 195 -4.42 -3.72 20.04
C ASP A 195 -3.65 -2.46 20.47
N ASP A 196 -2.35 -2.41 20.23
CA ASP A 196 -1.45 -1.35 20.70
C ASP A 196 -1.08 -0.32 19.62
N PHE A 197 -1.99 -0.09 18.67
CA PHE A 197 -1.73 0.86 17.60
C PHE A 197 -1.38 2.23 18.15
N LYS A 198 -0.27 2.76 17.62
CA LYS A 198 0.18 4.11 17.93
C LYS A 198 0.58 4.76 16.64
N LEU A 199 -0.15 5.77 16.18
CA LEU A 199 0.19 6.49 14.96
C LEU A 199 1.45 7.33 15.15
N GLU A 200 2.42 7.18 14.25
CA GLU A 200 3.63 8.00 14.20
C GLU A 200 4.10 8.18 12.75
N ALA A 201 4.89 9.22 12.52
CA ALA A 201 5.55 9.41 11.25
C ALA A 201 6.45 8.20 10.94
N ALA A 202 6.29 7.65 9.75
CA ALA A 202 7.15 6.62 9.22
C ALA A 202 8.18 7.28 8.30
N PRO A 203 9.37 6.70 8.17
CA PRO A 203 9.78 5.43 8.74
C PRO A 203 10.17 5.42 10.23
N ARG A 204 9.84 4.32 10.94
CA ARG A 204 10.22 4.12 12.35
C ARG A 204 11.57 3.45 12.60
N TYR A 205 12.24 2.94 11.57
CA TYR A 205 13.55 2.32 11.79
C TYR A 205 14.61 3.40 12.08
N ARG A 206 15.52 3.09 13.00
CA ARG A 206 16.89 3.62 12.89
C ARG A 206 17.54 2.80 11.78
N LEU A 207 17.92 3.42 10.66
CA LEU A 207 18.72 2.79 9.59
C LEU A 207 20.13 2.41 10.11
N ARG A 208 20.25 1.66 11.20
CA ARG A 208 21.51 1.06 11.60
C ARG A 208 21.81 -0.09 10.64
N GLU A 209 23.06 -0.14 10.19
CA GLU A 209 23.67 -1.02 9.18
C GLU A 209 23.11 -2.45 8.98
N LYS A 210 22.45 -3.06 9.96
CA LYS A 210 22.03 -4.47 9.94
C LYS A 210 21.00 -4.78 8.83
N SER A 211 20.08 -3.86 8.52
CA SER A 211 19.09 -4.03 7.43
C SER A 211 19.77 -4.08 6.06
N PHE A 212 20.75 -3.18 5.85
CA PHE A 212 21.59 -3.16 4.65
C PHE A 212 22.55 -4.35 4.58
N ARG A 213 23.10 -4.82 5.71
CA ARG A 213 23.98 -6.01 5.75
C ARG A 213 23.24 -7.30 5.36
N ARG A 214 21.99 -7.49 5.79
CA ARG A 214 21.16 -8.65 5.38
C ARG A 214 20.79 -8.62 3.90
N ALA A 215 20.53 -7.43 3.34
CA ALA A 215 20.34 -7.24 1.90
C ALA A 215 21.61 -7.52 1.08
N ARG A 216 22.78 -7.10 1.60
CA ARG A 216 24.08 -7.31 0.93
C ARG A 216 24.59 -8.76 0.91
N SER A 217 24.14 -9.63 1.82
CA SER A 217 24.82 -10.92 2.04
C SER A 217 24.40 -12.06 1.09
N LYS A 218 23.36 -11.91 0.24
CA LYS A 218 22.83 -13.04 -0.55
C LYS A 218 22.95 -12.92 -2.06
N THR A 219 23.29 -11.76 -2.61
CA THR A 219 23.46 -11.58 -4.05
C THR A 219 24.68 -10.69 -4.31
N ARG A 220 25.78 -11.32 -4.74
CA ARG A 220 27.05 -10.64 -5.07
C ARG A 220 26.97 -9.77 -6.33
N SER A 221 25.82 -9.72 -7.00
CA SER A 221 25.60 -8.92 -8.21
C SER A 221 24.29 -8.14 -8.08
N ARG A 222 24.44 -6.86 -7.72
CA ARG A 222 23.52 -5.72 -7.93
C ARG A 222 22.34 -5.50 -6.96
N PRO A 223 21.80 -4.25 -6.86
CA PRO A 223 22.36 -2.96 -7.34
C PRO A 223 22.29 -1.81 -6.31
N GLN A 224 23.00 -0.73 -6.65
CA GLN A 224 23.07 0.58 -5.99
C GLN A 224 21.72 1.35 -6.01
N VAL A 225 20.54 0.69 -5.96
CA VAL A 225 19.23 1.29 -6.33
C VAL A 225 18.46 1.97 -5.20
N ILE A 226 19.06 2.05 -4.03
CA ILE A 226 18.48 2.71 -2.86
C ILE A 226 19.34 3.94 -2.55
N THR A 227 19.62 4.72 -3.58
CA THR A 227 20.31 5.99 -3.43
C THR A 227 19.32 7.12 -3.69
N PHE A 228 19.66 8.29 -3.18
CA PHE A 228 18.88 9.49 -3.41
C PHE A 228 18.69 9.74 -4.92
N GLU A 229 19.71 9.48 -5.73
CA GLU A 229 19.68 9.66 -7.19
C GLU A 229 18.63 8.79 -7.87
N HIS A 230 18.40 7.55 -7.40
CA HIS A 230 17.37 6.69 -7.98
C HIS A 230 15.97 7.18 -7.64
N ARG A 231 15.72 7.52 -6.37
CA ARG A 231 14.45 8.12 -5.96
C ARG A 231 14.19 9.41 -6.71
N TRP A 232 15.23 10.21 -6.88
CA TRP A 232 15.18 11.46 -7.61
C TRP A 232 14.85 11.25 -9.10
N ALA A 233 15.45 10.24 -9.74
CA ALA A 233 15.14 9.89 -11.13
C ALA A 233 13.67 9.51 -11.32
N GLU A 234 13.08 8.76 -10.37
CA GLU A 234 11.63 8.48 -10.39
C GLU A 234 10.80 9.76 -10.31
N TYR A 235 11.11 10.65 -9.37
CA TYR A 235 10.34 11.88 -9.19
C TYR A 235 10.40 12.77 -10.42
N LYS A 236 11.60 12.93 -11.00
CA LYS A 236 11.78 13.67 -12.25
C LYS A 236 11.03 13.01 -13.41
N PHE A 237 11.10 11.69 -13.55
CA PHE A 237 10.48 10.99 -14.67
C PHE A 237 8.96 10.96 -14.59
N LEU A 238 8.39 10.71 -13.40
CA LEU A 238 6.96 10.54 -13.19
C LEU A 238 6.21 11.86 -13.01
N TYR A 239 6.85 12.87 -12.41
CA TYR A 239 6.19 14.10 -11.97
C TYR A 239 6.85 15.38 -12.49
N ASN A 240 7.92 15.27 -13.29
CA ASN A 240 8.67 16.41 -13.82
C ASN A 240 9.22 17.34 -12.72
N GLU A 241 9.61 16.76 -11.59
CA GLU A 241 10.15 17.50 -10.44
C GLU A 241 11.57 18.02 -10.74
N THR A 242 11.85 19.24 -10.29
CA THR A 242 13.17 19.89 -10.39
C THR A 242 13.97 19.67 -9.12
N GLN A 243 15.29 19.49 -9.20
CA GLN A 243 16.11 19.25 -8.00
C GLN A 243 15.90 20.38 -6.98
N PRO A 244 15.73 20.05 -5.67
CA PRO A 244 15.64 21.04 -4.63
C PRO A 244 16.88 21.92 -4.55
#